data_AF-A0A6G2S6C3-F1
#
_entry.id   AF-A0A6G2S6C3-F1
#
_cell.length_a   1.000
_cell.length_b   1.000
_cell.length_c   1.000
_cell.angle_alpha   90.00
_cell.angle_beta   90.00
_cell.angle_gamma   90.00
#
_symmetry.space_group_name_H-M   'P 1'
#
loop_
_entity.id
_entity.type
_entity.pdbx_description
1 polymer ?
#
loop_
_entity_poly.entity_id
_entity_poly.type
_entity_poly.pdbx_seq_one_letter_code
_entity_poly.pdbx_strand_id
1 'polypeptide(L)'
;MLMLRIQQAERSAVLLGDSVYALVWDPVKQRPTLRVYDPGFYFPQWDDDQDQDFPTRVHLAWELPEDPEAGLKARVRRVTYELGPISEDDASVVRECPWEPGRPSRMTCFLTDSEWLLEDLKQGETLDRLPMGTAAFRVRPDGTELNRLDLWIDFVPVIHIANTIPHGGEHWGQSVIAKVLQGLDELAATDSDSAAASATTGTPIIGLAGTRLPVDRATGTPVQLTVEAGAVWQLGDSGRMDALGTSPQLAELRARVERLMDRIASNSPVTAAGLGTLDASQVPSGCALKLALGPLDALVGSMRLPRGASISCC
;
A
#
# COMPACT_ATOMS: atom_id res chain seq x y z
N MET A 1 -10.09 21.57 1.73
CA MET A 1 -10.05 20.25 1.06
C MET A 1 -8.68 19.91 0.49
N LEU A 2 -7.94 20.83 -0.14
CA LEU A 2 -6.62 20.52 -0.73
C LEU A 2 -5.63 19.93 0.30
N MET A 3 -5.55 20.54 1.49
CA MET A 3 -4.72 20.04 2.59
C MET A 3 -5.06 18.60 3.03
N LEU A 4 -6.34 18.22 3.00
CA LEU A 4 -6.74 16.84 3.33
C LEU A 4 -6.29 15.85 2.26
N ARG A 5 -6.27 16.26 0.99
CA ARG A 5 -5.76 15.43 -0.11
C ARG A 5 -4.24 15.30 -0.06
N ILE A 6 -3.53 16.35 0.34
CA ILE A 6 -2.08 16.27 0.59
C ILE A 6 -1.81 15.31 1.75
N GLN A 7 -2.54 15.42 2.86
CA GLN A 7 -2.42 14.46 3.96
C GLN A 7 -2.75 13.02 3.54
N GLN A 8 -3.73 12.83 2.66
CA GLN A 8 -4.02 11.51 2.09
C GLN A 8 -2.83 10.98 1.29
N ALA A 9 -2.25 11.79 0.40
CA ALA A 9 -1.06 11.44 -0.38
C ALA A 9 0.13 11.07 0.53
N GLU A 10 0.37 11.86 1.59
CA GLU A 10 1.43 11.59 2.56
C GLU A 10 1.24 10.24 3.27
N ARG A 11 0.00 9.90 3.64
CA ARG A 11 -0.30 8.58 4.23
C ARG A 11 -0.09 7.45 3.23
N SER A 12 -0.48 7.65 1.97
CA SER A 12 -0.25 6.68 0.90
C SER A 12 1.24 6.44 0.68
N ALA A 13 2.07 7.50 0.63
CA ALA A 13 3.52 7.37 0.49
C ALA A 13 4.15 6.54 1.60
N VAL A 14 3.76 6.77 2.86
CA VAL A 14 4.28 6.00 3.99
C VAL A 14 3.92 4.51 3.90
N LEU A 15 2.70 4.19 3.44
CA LEU A 15 2.17 2.83 3.38
C LEU A 15 2.64 2.05 2.15
N LEU A 16 2.61 2.67 0.97
CA LEU A 16 2.90 2.03 -0.30
C LEU A 16 4.35 2.24 -0.76
N GLY A 17 5.07 3.17 -0.13
CA GLY A 17 6.41 3.59 -0.54
C GLY A 17 6.40 4.81 -1.45
N ASP A 18 5.26 5.10 -2.09
CA ASP A 18 5.12 6.17 -3.06
C ASP A 18 3.71 6.76 -3.00
N SER A 19 3.59 8.00 -3.49
CA SER A 19 2.28 8.61 -3.75
C SER A 19 2.34 9.40 -5.03
N VAL A 20 1.21 9.44 -5.74
CA VAL A 20 1.07 10.22 -6.96
C VAL A 20 -0.11 11.15 -6.82
N TYR A 21 0.08 12.41 -7.18
CA TYR A 21 -1.03 13.33 -7.32
C TYR A 21 -0.98 14.08 -8.63
N ALA A 22 -2.16 14.36 -9.18
CA ALA A 22 -2.32 15.19 -10.35
C ALA A 22 -2.99 16.51 -9.96
N LEU A 23 -2.42 17.61 -10.43
CA LEU A 23 -3.03 18.93 -10.37
C LEU A 23 -3.92 19.10 -11.59
N VAL A 24 -5.23 19.14 -11.38
CA VAL A 24 -6.22 19.13 -12.47
C VAL A 24 -7.16 20.32 -12.34
N TRP A 25 -7.36 21.05 -13.43
CA TRP A 25 -8.38 22.08 -13.52
C TRP A 25 -9.79 21.47 -13.48
N ASP A 26 -10.63 21.93 -12.55
CA ASP A 26 -12.04 21.55 -12.49
C ASP A 26 -12.88 22.64 -13.18
N PRO A 27 -13.47 22.37 -14.36
CA PRO A 27 -14.22 23.37 -15.12
C PRO A 27 -15.53 23.77 -14.44
N VAL A 28 -16.12 22.91 -13.60
CA VAL A 28 -17.37 23.25 -12.88
C VAL A 28 -17.05 24.16 -11.69
N LYS A 29 -15.95 23.88 -10.99
CA LYS A 29 -15.53 24.68 -9.82
C LYS A 29 -14.66 25.88 -10.18
N GLN A 30 -14.22 26.00 -11.44
CA GLN A 30 -13.34 27.05 -11.95
C GLN A 30 -12.10 27.25 -11.08
N ARG A 31 -11.48 26.13 -10.64
CA ARG A 31 -10.27 26.16 -9.81
C ARG A 31 -9.44 24.88 -9.96
N PRO A 32 -8.13 24.93 -9.64
CA PRO A 32 -7.31 23.74 -9.55
C PRO A 32 -7.81 22.81 -8.43
N THR A 33 -7.74 21.51 -8.69
CA THR A 33 -8.05 20.45 -7.74
C THR A 33 -6.91 19.44 -7.71
N LEU A 34 -6.63 18.92 -6.53
CA LEU A 34 -5.63 17.88 -6.34
C LEU A 34 -6.34 16.52 -6.28
N ARG A 35 -5.92 15.59 -7.14
CA ARG A 35 -6.36 14.20 -7.14
C ARG A 35 -5.19 13.32 -6.73
N VAL A 36 -5.42 12.42 -5.78
CA VAL A 36 -4.44 11.41 -5.36
C VAL A 36 -4.77 10.12 -6.08
N TYR A 37 -3.76 9.52 -6.71
CA TYR A 37 -3.86 8.22 -7.36
C TYR A 37 -3.00 7.21 -6.60
N ASP A 38 -3.38 5.95 -6.70
CA ASP A 38 -2.53 4.86 -6.26
C ASP A 38 -1.25 4.86 -7.11
N PRO A 39 -0.04 4.78 -6.52
CA PRO A 39 1.21 4.71 -7.27
C PRO A 39 1.28 3.50 -8.22
N GLY A 40 0.57 2.41 -7.93
CA GLY A 40 0.47 1.26 -8.84
C GLY A 40 -0.25 1.55 -10.16
N PHE A 41 -0.91 2.71 -10.27
CA PHE A 41 -1.53 3.18 -11.52
C PHE A 41 -0.65 4.17 -12.28
N TYR A 42 0.54 4.52 -11.78
CA TYR A 42 1.42 5.51 -12.39
C TYR A 42 2.51 4.86 -13.23
N PHE A 43 2.54 5.19 -14.52
CA PHE A 43 3.45 4.64 -15.50
C PHE A 43 4.14 5.79 -16.25
N PRO A 44 5.27 6.31 -15.74
CA PRO A 44 6.04 7.33 -16.42
C PRO A 44 6.74 6.72 -17.65
N GLN A 45 6.86 7.51 -18.72
CA GLN A 45 7.68 7.19 -19.89
C GLN A 45 8.90 8.09 -19.86
N TRP A 46 10.07 7.45 -19.88
CA TRP A 46 11.37 8.10 -19.90
C TRP A 46 11.97 7.89 -21.29
N ASP A 47 12.51 8.96 -21.87
CA ASP A 47 13.26 8.84 -23.12
C ASP A 47 14.66 8.32 -22.80
N ASP A 48 15.16 7.36 -23.59
CA ASP A 48 16.43 6.65 -23.36
C ASP A 48 17.68 7.56 -23.37
N ASP A 49 17.55 8.81 -23.84
CA ASP A 49 18.67 9.68 -24.21
C ASP A 49 19.02 10.77 -23.19
N GLN A 50 18.44 10.84 -21.98
CA GLN A 50 18.74 11.95 -21.06
C GLN A 50 18.71 11.61 -19.57
N ASP A 51 19.65 12.23 -18.83
CA ASP A 51 19.56 12.53 -17.39
C ASP A 51 18.43 13.55 -17.12
N GLN A 52 17.20 13.23 -17.54
CA GLN A 52 16.03 14.08 -17.33
C GLN A 52 15.56 13.93 -15.88
N ASP A 53 15.33 15.06 -15.20
CA ASP A 53 14.78 15.08 -13.84
C ASP A 53 13.29 14.69 -13.81
N PHE A 54 12.58 14.83 -14.94
CA PHE A 54 11.13 14.60 -15.05
C PHE A 54 10.74 13.92 -16.36
N PRO A 55 9.69 13.06 -16.36
CA PRO A 55 9.20 12.40 -17.56
C PRO A 55 8.44 13.37 -18.48
N THR A 56 8.62 13.23 -19.79
CA THR A 56 7.88 13.99 -20.82
C THR A 56 6.45 13.49 -21.00
N ARG A 57 6.21 12.21 -20.67
CA ARG A 57 4.90 11.56 -20.78
C ARG A 57 4.63 10.69 -19.57
N VAL A 58 3.39 10.74 -19.09
CA VAL A 58 2.91 9.93 -17.97
C VAL A 58 1.56 9.33 -18.32
N HIS A 59 1.42 8.03 -18.05
CA HIS A 59 0.12 7.35 -18.08
C HIS A 59 -0.35 7.04 -16.65
N LEU A 60 -1.59 7.41 -16.36
CA LEU A 60 -2.33 6.90 -15.20
C LEU A 60 -3.33 5.87 -15.69
N ALA A 61 -3.15 4.60 -15.35
CA ALA A 61 -3.98 3.52 -15.88
C ALA A 61 -4.46 2.54 -14.82
N TRP A 62 -5.71 2.12 -14.95
CA TRP A 62 -6.31 1.10 -14.08
C TRP A 62 -7.42 0.36 -14.81
N GLU A 63 -7.70 -0.85 -14.34
CA GLU A 63 -8.82 -1.65 -14.80
C GLU A 63 -10.10 -1.23 -14.10
N LEU A 64 -11.18 -1.15 -14.86
CA LEU A 64 -12.54 -1.00 -14.37
C LEU A 64 -13.22 -2.36 -14.54
N PRO A 65 -13.63 -3.01 -13.44
CA PRO A 65 -14.23 -4.33 -13.50
C PRO A 65 -15.57 -4.29 -14.23
N GLU A 66 -16.02 -5.46 -14.68
CA GLU A 66 -17.36 -5.64 -15.24
C GLU A 66 -18.41 -5.29 -14.18
N ASP A 67 -19.44 -4.56 -14.61
CA ASP A 67 -20.63 -4.25 -13.83
C ASP A 67 -21.87 -4.78 -14.59
N PRO A 68 -22.35 -5.99 -14.24
CA PRO A 68 -23.51 -6.59 -14.90
C PRO A 68 -24.82 -5.81 -14.70
N GLU A 69 -24.95 -5.07 -13.59
CA GLU A 69 -26.17 -4.29 -13.29
C GLU A 69 -26.26 -3.05 -14.18
N ALA A 70 -25.12 -2.40 -14.43
CA ALA A 70 -25.01 -1.27 -15.36
C ALA A 70 -24.83 -1.70 -16.83
N GLY A 71 -24.68 -3.00 -17.11
CA GLY A 71 -24.41 -3.53 -18.46
C GLY A 71 -23.04 -3.13 -19.00
N LEU A 72 -22.07 -2.86 -18.12
CA LEU A 72 -20.72 -2.41 -18.49
C LEU A 72 -19.74 -3.58 -18.47
N LYS A 73 -19.09 -3.84 -19.59
CA LYS A 73 -18.00 -4.82 -19.69
C LYS A 73 -16.74 -4.32 -18.98
N ALA A 74 -15.85 -5.26 -18.64
CA ALA A 74 -14.52 -4.94 -18.14
C ALA A 74 -13.76 -4.08 -19.17
N ARG A 75 -13.12 -3.01 -18.68
CA ARG A 75 -12.44 -2.02 -19.51
C ARG A 75 -11.19 -1.48 -18.84
N VAL A 76 -10.20 -1.08 -19.63
CA VAL A 76 -9.03 -0.36 -19.15
C VAL A 76 -9.28 1.12 -19.34
N ARG A 77 -9.00 1.93 -18.32
CA ARG A 77 -8.96 3.38 -18.44
C ARG A 77 -7.53 3.86 -18.36
N ARG A 78 -7.13 4.76 -19.26
CA ARG A 78 -5.83 5.42 -19.25
C ARG A 78 -6.00 6.93 -19.42
N VAL A 79 -5.40 7.67 -18.51
CA VAL A 79 -5.25 9.12 -18.59
C VAL A 79 -3.79 9.42 -18.92
N THR A 80 -3.53 10.00 -20.08
CA THR A 80 -2.19 10.37 -20.53
C THR A 80 -2.01 11.88 -20.40
N TYR A 81 -0.90 12.26 -19.78
CA TYR A 81 -0.35 13.61 -19.84
C TYR A 81 0.94 13.55 -20.65
N GLU A 82 1.04 14.31 -21.73
CA GLU A 82 2.23 14.30 -22.58
C GLU A 82 2.64 15.72 -22.97
N LEU A 83 3.94 15.99 -22.92
CA LEU A 83 4.51 17.21 -23.48
C LEU A 83 4.73 17.03 -24.99
N GLY A 84 4.23 17.99 -25.76
CA GLY A 84 4.45 18.05 -27.20
C GLY A 84 4.61 19.50 -27.67
N PRO A 85 5.01 19.71 -28.93
CA PRO A 85 5.09 21.07 -29.48
C PRO A 85 3.69 21.71 -29.55
N ILE A 86 3.61 23.03 -29.34
CA ILE A 86 2.34 23.78 -29.45
C ILE A 86 1.77 23.70 -30.87
N SER A 87 2.65 23.70 -31.87
CA SER A 87 2.32 23.54 -33.29
C SER A 87 3.29 22.53 -33.90
N GLU A 88 2.77 21.52 -34.58
CA GLU A 88 3.58 20.53 -35.30
C GLU A 88 4.15 21.11 -36.61
N ASP A 89 3.43 22.07 -37.22
CA ASP A 89 3.77 22.64 -38.52
C ASP A 89 4.65 23.89 -38.42
N ASP A 90 4.61 24.61 -37.28
CA ASP A 90 5.28 25.89 -37.11
C ASP A 90 6.04 25.99 -35.79
N ALA A 91 7.35 25.76 -35.86
CA ALA A 91 8.27 25.84 -34.74
C ALA A 91 8.50 27.28 -34.20
N SER A 92 7.95 28.31 -34.87
CA SER A 92 8.00 29.70 -34.39
C SER A 92 6.89 30.03 -33.39
N VAL A 93 5.86 29.18 -33.29
CA VAL A 93 4.78 29.36 -32.33
C VAL A 93 5.31 29.14 -30.91
N VAL A 94 5.22 30.18 -30.10
CA VAL A 94 5.63 30.19 -28.71
C VAL A 94 4.53 30.75 -27.82
N ARG A 95 4.49 30.32 -26.56
CA ARG A 95 3.53 30.77 -25.55
C ARG A 95 4.28 31.33 -24.35
N GLU A 96 3.87 32.50 -23.87
CA GLU A 96 4.40 33.06 -22.64
C GLU A 96 3.69 32.41 -21.44
N CYS A 97 4.47 31.79 -20.57
CA CYS A 97 3.98 31.05 -19.42
C CYS A 97 4.00 31.94 -18.17
N PRO A 98 2.89 32.05 -17.40
CA PRO A 98 2.82 32.89 -16.21
C PRO A 98 3.83 32.55 -15.10
N TRP A 99 4.29 31.30 -15.00
CA TRP A 99 5.25 30.82 -13.99
C TRP A 99 6.71 31.07 -14.38
N GLU A 100 7.01 31.34 -15.65
CA GLU A 100 8.37 31.67 -16.10
C GLU A 100 8.37 32.92 -17.01
N PRO A 101 8.13 34.12 -16.43
CA PRO A 101 8.06 35.36 -17.21
C PRO A 101 9.37 35.62 -17.98
N GLY A 102 9.24 36.01 -19.26
CA GLY A 102 10.39 36.32 -20.12
C GLY A 102 11.05 35.11 -20.79
N ARG A 103 10.60 33.88 -20.51
CA ARG A 103 11.04 32.68 -21.22
C ARG A 103 9.83 32.02 -21.92
N PRO A 104 9.60 32.31 -23.20
CA PRO A 104 8.47 31.72 -23.91
C PRO A 104 8.73 30.24 -24.19
N SER A 105 7.72 29.40 -23.99
CA SER A 105 7.79 27.96 -24.21
C SER A 105 7.27 27.59 -25.60
N ARG A 106 7.87 26.54 -26.20
CA ARG A 106 7.42 25.91 -27.44
C ARG A 106 6.60 24.65 -27.21
N MET A 107 6.53 24.21 -25.95
CA MET A 107 5.90 22.96 -25.57
C MET A 107 4.62 23.23 -24.83
N THR A 108 3.68 22.30 -24.93
CA THR A 108 2.51 22.27 -24.08
C THR A 108 2.15 20.85 -23.68
N CYS A 109 1.46 20.72 -22.55
CA CYS A 109 0.95 19.47 -22.04
C CYS A 109 -0.43 19.18 -22.63
N PHE A 110 -0.54 18.07 -23.32
CA PHE A 110 -1.78 17.52 -23.82
C PHE A 110 -2.34 16.49 -22.83
N LEU A 111 -3.66 16.54 -22.62
CA LEU A 111 -4.41 15.57 -21.84
C LEU A 111 -5.26 14.68 -22.75
N THR A 112 -5.10 13.38 -22.59
CA THR A 112 -5.96 12.36 -23.21
C THR A 112 -6.54 11.45 -22.14
N ASP A 113 -7.87 11.33 -22.06
CA ASP A 113 -8.56 10.42 -21.12
C ASP A 113 -9.43 9.47 -21.93
N SER A 114 -9.06 8.20 -21.92
CA SER A 114 -9.54 7.19 -22.88
C SER A 114 -9.80 5.86 -22.18
N GLU A 115 -10.81 5.14 -22.68
CA GLU A 115 -11.20 3.81 -22.21
C GLU A 115 -11.17 2.80 -23.37
N TRP A 116 -10.77 1.56 -23.08
CA TRP A 116 -10.77 0.44 -24.03
C TRP A 116 -11.48 -0.75 -23.41
N LEU A 117 -12.26 -1.48 -24.20
CA LEU A 117 -12.81 -2.76 -23.76
C LEU A 117 -11.67 -3.78 -23.63
N LEU A 118 -11.64 -4.53 -22.53
CA LEU A 118 -10.57 -5.48 -22.27
C LEU A 118 -10.53 -6.62 -23.31
N GLU A 119 -11.68 -6.95 -23.89
CA GLU A 119 -11.83 -7.95 -24.97
C GLU A 119 -11.25 -7.51 -26.31
N ASP A 120 -11.11 -6.20 -26.56
CA ASP A 120 -10.56 -5.66 -27.81
C ASP A 120 -9.03 -5.60 -27.81
N LEU A 121 -8.42 -5.73 -26.62
CA LEU A 121 -6.97 -5.67 -26.45
C LEU A 121 -6.31 -6.99 -26.81
N LYS A 122 -5.28 -6.94 -27.65
CA LYS A 122 -4.54 -8.13 -28.12
C LYS A 122 -3.27 -8.37 -27.31
N GLN A 123 -2.83 -9.63 -27.28
CA GLN A 123 -1.53 -9.98 -26.71
C GLN A 123 -0.39 -9.22 -27.43
N GLY A 124 0.42 -8.50 -26.65
CA GLY A 124 1.55 -7.70 -27.15
C GLY A 124 1.31 -6.20 -27.18
N GLU A 125 0.09 -5.73 -26.93
CA GLU A 125 -0.19 -4.31 -26.73
C GLU A 125 0.38 -3.85 -25.38
N THR A 126 1.19 -2.79 -25.40
CA THR A 126 1.72 -2.17 -24.19
C THR A 126 0.87 -0.96 -23.80
N LEU A 127 0.93 -0.55 -22.53
CA LEU A 127 0.15 0.58 -22.05
C LEU A 127 0.43 1.88 -22.81
N ASP A 128 1.66 2.12 -23.26
CA ASP A 128 2.03 3.26 -24.11
C ASP A 128 1.40 3.13 -25.51
N ARG A 129 1.42 1.93 -26.10
CA ARG A 129 0.99 1.65 -27.48
C ARG A 129 -0.39 1.00 -27.57
N LEU A 130 -1.35 1.49 -26.79
CA LEU A 130 -2.75 1.07 -26.92
C LEU A 130 -3.36 1.56 -28.25
N PRO A 131 -4.24 0.77 -28.89
CA PRO A 131 -4.83 1.12 -30.17
C PRO A 131 -5.79 2.32 -30.04
N MET A 132 -5.39 3.49 -30.54
CA MET A 132 -6.23 4.71 -30.46
C MET A 132 -7.52 4.60 -31.30
N GLY A 133 -7.55 3.74 -32.32
CA GLY A 133 -8.72 3.56 -33.18
C GLY A 133 -9.91 2.88 -32.50
N THR A 134 -9.68 2.15 -31.40
CA THR A 134 -10.72 1.51 -30.58
C THR A 134 -10.93 2.24 -29.25
N ALA A 135 -10.23 3.35 -29.02
CA ALA A 135 -10.35 4.13 -27.80
C ALA A 135 -11.68 4.88 -27.76
N ALA A 136 -12.39 4.79 -26.65
CA ALA A 136 -13.49 5.67 -26.32
C ALA A 136 -12.98 6.85 -25.48
N PHE A 137 -13.01 8.06 -26.03
CA PHE A 137 -12.56 9.27 -25.32
C PHE A 137 -13.64 9.77 -24.35
N ARG A 138 -13.22 10.14 -23.15
CA ARG A 138 -14.13 10.72 -22.17
C ARG A 138 -14.43 12.17 -22.50
N VAL A 139 -15.69 12.56 -22.31
CA VAL A 139 -16.14 13.93 -22.43
C VAL A 139 -16.29 14.52 -21.03
N ARG A 140 -15.73 15.71 -20.81
CA ARG A 140 -15.88 16.46 -19.55
C ARG A 140 -17.32 16.96 -19.38
N PRO A 141 -17.73 17.35 -18.16
CA PRO A 141 -19.04 17.96 -17.92
C PRO A 141 -19.31 19.24 -18.74
N ASP A 142 -18.27 19.90 -19.23
CA ASP A 142 -18.37 21.08 -20.10
C ASP A 142 -18.56 20.74 -21.60
N GLY A 143 -18.65 19.45 -21.95
CA GLY A 143 -18.80 18.99 -23.33
C GLY A 143 -17.49 18.82 -24.10
N THR A 144 -16.34 19.12 -23.48
CA THR A 144 -15.03 18.98 -24.13
C THR A 144 -14.58 17.52 -24.15
N GLU A 145 -14.29 16.98 -25.32
CA GLU A 145 -13.68 15.66 -25.47
C GLU A 145 -12.21 15.71 -25.01
N LEU A 146 -11.80 14.71 -24.21
CA LEU A 146 -10.44 14.59 -23.69
C LEU A 146 -9.57 13.76 -24.63
N ASN A 147 -9.38 14.27 -25.84
CA ASN A 147 -8.47 13.71 -26.83
C ASN A 147 -7.43 14.78 -27.21
N ARG A 148 -6.20 14.62 -26.70
CA ARG A 148 -5.11 15.61 -26.84
C ARG A 148 -5.55 17.04 -26.54
N LEU A 149 -6.27 17.23 -25.44
CA LEU A 149 -6.69 18.55 -24.99
C LEU A 149 -5.48 19.36 -24.51
N ASP A 150 -5.19 20.49 -25.14
CA ASP A 150 -4.16 21.46 -24.72
C ASP A 150 -4.51 22.02 -23.33
N LEU A 151 -3.66 21.76 -22.33
CA LEU A 151 -3.82 22.24 -20.95
C LEU A 151 -3.22 23.62 -20.70
N TRP A 152 -2.54 24.20 -21.68
CA TRP A 152 -1.89 25.51 -21.59
C TRP A 152 -0.78 25.61 -20.54
N ILE A 153 -0.17 24.48 -20.21
CA ILE A 153 1.00 24.38 -19.34
C ILE A 153 2.15 23.71 -20.10
N ASP A 154 3.39 23.97 -19.72
CA ASP A 154 4.61 23.45 -20.37
C ASP A 154 5.33 22.38 -19.52
N PHE A 155 4.67 21.88 -18.49
CA PHE A 155 5.13 20.78 -17.63
C PHE A 155 4.02 19.73 -17.46
N VAL A 156 4.39 18.51 -17.09
CA VAL A 156 3.43 17.44 -16.76
C VAL A 156 2.88 17.69 -15.36
N PRO A 157 1.55 17.84 -15.16
CA PRO A 157 0.97 18.21 -13.86
C PRO A 157 0.79 17.00 -12.92
N VAL A 158 1.55 15.93 -13.13
CA VAL A 158 1.54 14.71 -12.32
C VAL A 158 2.83 14.67 -11.52
N ILE A 159 2.70 14.62 -10.21
CA ILE A 159 3.83 14.64 -9.29
C ILE A 159 3.87 13.32 -8.54
N HIS A 160 5.00 12.64 -8.68
CA HIS A 160 5.33 11.44 -7.93
C HIS A 160 6.20 11.83 -6.73
N ILE A 161 5.80 11.37 -5.55
CA ILE A 161 6.54 11.53 -4.30
C ILE A 161 7.00 10.15 -3.85
N ALA A 162 8.32 9.95 -3.87
CA ALA A 162 8.95 8.81 -3.22
C ALA A 162 9.04 9.01 -1.70
N ASN A 163 8.73 7.97 -0.93
CA ASN A 163 8.80 8.01 0.52
C ASN A 163 10.24 7.95 1.05
N THR A 164 11.14 7.31 0.30
CA THR A 164 12.58 7.24 0.57
C THR A 164 13.34 7.73 -0.64
N ILE A 165 14.61 8.09 -0.45
CA ILE A 165 15.50 8.37 -1.58
C ILE A 165 15.68 7.04 -2.37
N PRO A 166 15.32 6.98 -3.65
CA PRO A 166 15.53 5.80 -4.47
C PRO A 166 17.03 5.47 -4.62
N HIS A 167 17.36 4.21 -4.86
CA HIS A 167 18.74 3.83 -5.21
C HIS A 167 19.06 4.33 -6.63
N GLY A 168 20.35 4.49 -6.96
CA GLY A 168 20.75 4.99 -8.28
C GLY A 168 20.18 4.12 -9.41
N GLY A 169 19.43 4.75 -10.33
CA GLY A 169 18.74 4.07 -11.44
C GLY A 169 17.32 3.58 -11.12
N GLU A 170 16.87 3.69 -9.87
CA GLU A 170 15.48 3.47 -9.47
C GLU A 170 14.75 4.81 -9.29
N HIS A 171 13.46 4.83 -9.57
CA HIS A 171 12.62 6.01 -9.37
C HIS A 171 11.63 5.85 -8.22
N TRP A 172 11.53 4.65 -7.63
CA TRP A 172 10.51 4.29 -6.65
C TRP A 172 11.04 4.32 -5.23
N GLY A 173 10.20 4.75 -4.30
CA GLY A 173 10.48 4.72 -2.87
C GLY A 173 10.22 3.35 -2.25
N GLN A 174 10.53 3.25 -0.96
CA GLN A 174 10.21 2.07 -0.14
C GLN A 174 9.21 2.42 0.95
N SER A 175 8.28 1.51 1.19
CA SER A 175 7.33 1.63 2.30
C SER A 175 8.05 1.55 3.64
N VAL A 176 7.57 2.31 4.64
CA VAL A 176 8.10 2.23 6.00
C VAL A 176 7.82 0.85 6.61
N ILE A 177 6.68 0.24 6.27
CA ILE A 177 6.30 -1.07 6.81
C ILE A 177 7.11 -2.21 6.20
N ALA A 178 7.69 -2.02 5.00
CA ALA A 178 8.45 -3.05 4.29
C ALA A 178 9.59 -3.64 5.14
N LYS A 179 10.19 -2.82 6.02
CA LYS A 179 11.26 -3.23 6.94
C LYS A 179 10.82 -4.24 8.01
N VAL A 180 9.52 -4.30 8.31
CA VAL A 180 8.95 -5.11 9.38
C VAL A 180 7.89 -6.10 8.92
N LEU A 181 7.56 -6.15 7.61
CA LEU A 181 6.55 -7.06 7.06
C LEU A 181 6.77 -8.52 7.47
N GLN A 182 7.99 -9.02 7.32
CA GLN A 182 8.33 -10.37 7.75
C GLN A 182 8.04 -10.60 9.25
N GLY A 183 8.32 -9.60 10.10
CA GLY A 183 8.04 -9.69 11.53
C GLY A 183 6.54 -9.73 11.81
N LEU A 184 5.73 -8.97 11.08
CA LEU A 184 4.28 -8.97 11.18
C LEU A 184 3.68 -10.30 10.70
N ASP A 185 4.22 -10.89 9.63
CA ASP A 185 3.79 -12.21 9.13
C ASP A 185 4.13 -13.32 10.15
N GLU A 186 5.37 -13.30 10.70
CA GLU A 186 5.79 -14.24 11.74
C GLU A 186 4.94 -14.10 13.02
N LEU A 187 4.54 -12.88 13.38
CA LEU A 187 3.64 -12.62 14.49
C LEU A 187 2.25 -13.22 14.24
N ALA A 188 1.64 -12.92 13.09
CA ALA A 188 0.31 -13.43 12.74
C ALA A 188 0.28 -14.97 12.72
N ALA A 189 1.35 -15.59 12.22
CA ALA A 189 1.52 -17.04 12.27
C ALA A 189 1.64 -17.55 13.73
N THR A 190 2.45 -16.88 14.56
CA THR A 190 2.64 -17.26 15.97
C THR A 190 1.35 -17.10 16.79
N ASP A 191 0.54 -16.08 16.52
CA ASP A 191 -0.76 -15.89 17.17
C ASP A 191 -1.76 -16.99 16.77
N SER A 192 -1.75 -17.38 15.50
CA SER A 192 -2.56 -18.49 15.00
C SER A 192 -2.17 -19.82 15.67
N ASP A 193 -0.86 -20.10 15.77
CA ASP A 193 -0.33 -21.27 16.47
C ASP A 193 -0.65 -21.23 17.97
N SER A 194 -0.55 -20.06 18.59
CA SER A 194 -0.88 -19.85 20.01
C SER A 194 -2.35 -20.11 20.29
N ALA A 195 -3.25 -19.67 19.40
CA ALA A 195 -4.67 -19.94 19.52
C ALA A 195 -4.96 -21.45 19.44
N ALA A 196 -4.32 -22.16 18.50
CA ALA A 196 -4.44 -23.61 18.39
C ALA A 196 -3.88 -24.35 19.62
N ALA A 197 -2.70 -23.96 20.11
CA ALA A 197 -2.08 -24.55 21.30
C ALA A 197 -2.84 -24.23 22.61
N SER A 198 -3.50 -23.08 22.68
CA SER A 198 -4.36 -22.72 23.80
C SER A 198 -5.58 -23.63 23.88
N ALA A 199 -6.16 -24.02 22.73
CA ALA A 199 -7.26 -24.96 22.68
C ALA A 199 -6.88 -26.34 23.25
N THR A 200 -5.71 -26.88 22.89
CA THR A 200 -5.21 -28.15 23.44
C THR A 200 -4.81 -28.03 24.91
N THR A 201 -4.40 -26.85 25.36
CA THR A 201 -4.07 -26.62 26.77
C THR A 201 -5.34 -26.52 27.64
N GLY A 202 -6.38 -25.86 27.14
CA GLY A 202 -7.69 -25.76 27.81
C GLY A 202 -8.48 -27.08 27.77
N THR A 203 -8.28 -27.88 26.73
CA THR A 203 -8.87 -29.22 26.57
C THR A 203 -7.75 -30.23 26.33
N PRO A 204 -7.04 -30.68 27.40
CA PRO A 204 -5.88 -31.54 27.25
C PRO A 204 -6.24 -32.88 26.64
N ILE A 205 -5.31 -33.42 25.85
CA ILE A 205 -5.40 -34.78 25.34
C ILE A 205 -5.18 -35.73 26.52
N ILE A 206 -6.17 -36.59 26.77
CA ILE A 206 -6.15 -37.55 27.87
C ILE A 206 -5.83 -38.94 27.31
N GLY A 207 -4.76 -39.54 27.81
CA GLY A 207 -4.41 -40.93 27.58
C GLY A 207 -4.86 -41.80 28.74
N LEU A 208 -5.58 -42.89 28.44
CA LEU A 208 -5.96 -43.91 29.41
C LEU A 208 -5.17 -45.19 29.14
N ALA A 209 -4.45 -45.69 30.13
CA ALA A 209 -3.73 -46.96 30.08
C ALA A 209 -4.34 -47.97 31.06
N GLY A 210 -4.32 -49.25 30.71
CA GLY A 210 -4.77 -50.34 31.60
C GLY A 210 -6.28 -50.45 31.80
N THR A 211 -7.09 -49.74 31.01
CA THR A 211 -8.56 -49.76 31.09
C THR A 211 -9.19 -50.09 29.75
N ARG A 212 -10.31 -50.84 29.76
CA ARG A 212 -11.12 -51.06 28.56
C ARG A 212 -12.21 -49.98 28.50
N LEU A 213 -12.27 -49.27 27.38
CA LEU A 213 -13.34 -48.32 27.12
C LEU A 213 -14.70 -49.05 27.15
N PRO A 214 -15.76 -48.44 27.71
CA PRO A 214 -17.10 -48.99 27.62
C PRO A 214 -17.47 -49.23 26.14
N VAL A 215 -17.96 -50.42 25.84
CA VAL A 215 -18.43 -50.80 24.50
C VAL A 215 -19.94 -50.79 24.49
N ASP A 216 -20.52 -50.22 23.43
CA ASP A 216 -21.97 -50.31 23.21
C ASP A 216 -22.34 -51.77 22.97
N ARG A 217 -23.27 -52.29 23.77
CA ARG A 217 -23.70 -53.70 23.71
C ARG A 217 -24.49 -54.02 22.44
N ALA A 218 -25.04 -53.01 21.75
CA ALA A 218 -25.80 -53.20 20.52
C ALA A 218 -24.92 -53.25 19.27
N THR A 219 -23.85 -52.45 19.23
CA THR A 219 -23.00 -52.28 18.03
C THR A 219 -21.59 -52.84 18.18
N GLY A 220 -21.15 -53.16 19.40
CA GLY A 220 -19.81 -53.65 19.70
C GLY A 220 -18.70 -52.59 19.56
N THR A 221 -19.06 -51.35 19.25
CA THR A 221 -18.11 -50.23 19.09
C THR A 221 -17.83 -49.55 20.43
N PRO A 222 -16.59 -49.04 20.64
CA PRO A 222 -16.27 -48.24 21.81
C PRO A 222 -17.16 -46.98 21.88
N VAL A 223 -17.71 -46.70 23.05
CA VAL A 223 -18.51 -45.49 23.30
C VAL A 223 -17.56 -44.29 23.32
N GLN A 224 -17.93 -43.22 22.60
CA GLN A 224 -17.19 -41.96 22.65
C GLN A 224 -17.38 -41.34 24.03
N LEU A 225 -16.29 -41.19 24.79
CA LEU A 225 -16.33 -40.63 26.14
C LEU A 225 -16.18 -39.11 26.09
N THR A 226 -17.16 -38.40 26.63
CA THR A 226 -17.07 -36.95 26.89
C THR A 226 -16.56 -36.74 28.31
N VAL A 227 -15.48 -35.97 28.45
CA VAL A 227 -14.88 -35.66 29.74
C VAL A 227 -15.49 -34.37 30.25
N GLU A 228 -16.21 -34.44 31.37
CA GLU A 228 -16.84 -33.28 32.02
C GLU A 228 -16.21 -33.01 33.38
N ALA A 229 -16.19 -31.73 33.78
CA ALA A 229 -15.68 -31.33 35.08
C ALA A 229 -16.49 -31.98 36.22
N GLY A 230 -15.81 -32.70 37.12
CA GLY A 230 -16.43 -33.39 38.25
C GLY A 230 -16.78 -34.87 38.00
N ALA A 231 -16.52 -35.40 36.80
CA ALA A 231 -16.69 -36.83 36.54
C ALA A 231 -15.66 -37.68 37.32
N VAL A 232 -16.11 -38.78 37.93
CA VAL A 232 -15.27 -39.77 38.60
C VAL A 232 -15.23 -41.05 37.77
N TRP A 233 -14.03 -41.51 37.41
CA TRP A 233 -13.84 -42.75 36.65
C TRP A 233 -13.20 -43.83 37.49
N GLN A 234 -13.73 -45.05 37.40
CA GLN A 234 -13.05 -46.24 37.89
C GLN A 234 -12.01 -46.69 36.87
N LEU A 235 -10.75 -46.54 37.26
CA LEU A 235 -9.62 -47.15 36.56
C LEU A 235 -9.46 -48.60 37.06
N GLY A 236 -9.03 -49.52 36.20
CA GLY A 236 -8.73 -50.91 36.59
C GLY A 236 -7.51 -51.00 37.52
N ASP A 237 -7.18 -52.21 37.98
CA ASP A 237 -6.16 -52.44 39.02
C ASP A 237 -4.74 -51.91 38.65
N SER A 238 -4.44 -51.74 37.37
CA SER A 238 -3.20 -51.10 36.85
C SER A 238 -3.47 -49.84 36.02
N GLY A 239 -4.68 -49.27 36.13
CA GLY A 239 -5.13 -48.18 35.30
C GLY A 239 -4.48 -46.84 35.66
N ARG A 240 -3.99 -46.12 34.65
CA ARG A 240 -3.42 -44.78 34.79
C ARG A 240 -4.08 -43.83 33.82
N MET A 241 -4.30 -42.59 34.27
CA MET A 241 -4.70 -41.48 33.44
C MET A 241 -3.54 -40.49 33.37
N ASP A 242 -3.08 -40.20 32.16
CA ASP A 242 -2.09 -39.15 31.92
C ASP A 242 -2.71 -38.08 31.02
N ALA A 243 -2.48 -36.81 31.36
CA ALA A 243 -2.79 -35.70 30.48
C ALA A 243 -1.50 -35.26 29.77
N LEU A 244 -1.56 -35.11 28.44
CA LEU A 244 -0.46 -34.52 27.69
C LEU A 244 -0.47 -33.00 27.95
N GLY A 245 0.40 -32.53 28.85
CA GLY A 245 0.50 -31.11 29.18
C GLY A 245 1.19 -30.32 28.08
N THR A 246 0.42 -29.50 27.35
CA THR A 246 0.96 -28.59 26.30
C THR A 246 1.26 -27.17 26.81
N SER A 247 1.11 -26.93 28.12
CA SER A 247 1.31 -25.60 28.71
C SER A 247 2.74 -25.05 28.57
N PRO A 248 3.83 -25.85 28.62
CA PRO A 248 5.17 -25.32 28.36
C PRO A 248 5.36 -24.82 26.93
N GLN A 249 4.79 -25.52 25.95
CA GLN A 249 4.84 -25.12 24.54
C GLN A 249 4.06 -23.83 24.30
N LEU A 250 2.89 -23.67 24.94
CA LEU A 250 2.12 -22.43 24.90
C LEU A 250 2.90 -21.26 25.54
N ALA A 251 3.64 -21.50 26.63
CA ALA A 251 4.48 -20.48 27.25
C ALA A 251 5.62 -20.01 26.32
N GLU A 252 6.25 -20.93 25.58
CA GLU A 252 7.27 -20.60 24.58
C GLU A 252 6.71 -19.77 23.41
N LEU A 253 5.50 -20.10 22.94
CA LEU A 253 4.83 -19.32 21.90
C LEU A 253 4.54 -17.88 22.36
N ARG A 254 4.06 -17.71 23.60
CA ARG A 254 3.87 -16.37 24.20
C ARG A 254 5.18 -15.60 24.33
N ALA A 255 6.25 -16.26 24.78
CA ALA A 255 7.58 -15.63 24.85
C ALA A 255 8.14 -15.27 23.47
N ARG A 256 7.77 -16.03 22.41
CA ARG A 256 8.11 -15.69 21.03
C ARG A 256 7.40 -14.42 20.55
N VAL A 257 6.12 -14.22 20.90
CA VAL A 257 5.38 -12.98 20.57
C VAL A 257 6.09 -11.75 21.10
N GLU A 258 6.50 -11.74 22.37
CA GLU A 258 7.25 -10.63 22.97
C GLU A 258 8.56 -10.34 22.22
N ARG A 259 9.34 -11.39 21.91
CA ARG A 259 10.58 -11.24 21.12
C ARG A 259 10.34 -10.68 19.72
N LEU A 260 9.22 -11.05 19.08
CA LEU A 260 8.84 -10.52 17.77
C LEU A 260 8.44 -9.04 17.87
N MET A 261 7.68 -8.65 18.90
CA MET A 261 7.36 -7.25 19.18
C MET A 261 8.61 -6.40 19.37
N ASP A 262 9.58 -6.88 20.15
CA ASP A 262 10.86 -6.18 20.36
C ASP A 262 11.64 -5.99 19.05
N ARG A 263 11.68 -7.03 18.20
CA ARG A 263 12.35 -6.98 16.89
C ARG A 263 11.64 -6.02 15.94
N ILE A 264 10.30 -6.00 15.91
CA ILE A 264 9.53 -5.06 15.08
C ILE A 264 9.74 -3.64 15.56
N ALA A 265 9.66 -3.39 16.88
CA ALA A 265 9.89 -2.07 17.46
C ALA A 265 11.29 -1.54 17.11
N SER A 266 12.32 -2.39 17.26
CA SER A 266 13.71 -2.05 16.93
C SER A 266 13.92 -1.71 15.44
N ASN A 267 13.17 -2.34 14.54
CA ASN A 267 13.32 -2.19 13.09
C ASN A 267 12.34 -1.19 12.44
N SER A 268 11.35 -0.67 13.18
CA SER A 268 10.30 0.24 12.67
C SER A 268 10.65 1.74 12.74
N PRO A 269 11.84 2.11 13.23
CA PRO A 269 12.14 3.37 13.95
C PRO A 269 11.04 4.08 14.76
N VAL A 270 9.91 3.43 15.05
CA VAL A 270 8.82 4.01 15.83
C VAL A 270 9.08 3.68 17.30
N THR A 271 9.52 4.69 18.06
CA THR A 271 9.83 4.51 19.49
C THR A 271 8.58 4.57 20.36
N ALA A 272 8.62 3.98 21.55
CA ALA A 272 7.53 4.09 22.54
C ALA A 272 7.19 5.55 22.89
N ALA A 273 8.20 6.45 22.88
CA ALA A 273 7.99 7.88 23.01
C ALA A 273 7.19 8.45 21.83
N GLY A 274 7.48 8.00 20.61
CA GLY A 274 6.73 8.37 19.40
C GLY A 274 5.29 7.85 19.38
N LEU A 275 5.05 6.69 19.98
CA LEU A 275 3.70 6.12 20.16
C LEU A 275 2.93 6.70 21.35
N GLY A 276 3.59 7.54 22.17
CA GLY A 276 3.00 8.08 23.39
C GLY A 276 2.73 7.04 24.48
N THR A 277 3.31 5.84 24.37
CA THR A 277 3.19 4.74 25.34
C THR A 277 4.25 4.78 26.42
N LEU A 278 5.21 5.71 26.30
CA LEU A 278 6.28 5.86 27.26
C LEU A 278 5.77 6.57 28.52
N ASP A 279 5.99 5.93 29.67
CA ASP A 279 5.60 6.48 30.96
C ASP A 279 6.37 7.78 31.25
N ALA A 280 5.65 8.86 31.54
CA ALA A 280 6.21 10.16 31.87
C ALA A 280 7.16 10.09 33.09
N SER A 281 6.97 9.12 33.99
CA SER A 281 7.86 8.88 35.13
C SER A 281 9.25 8.37 34.73
N GLN A 282 9.36 7.75 33.55
CA GLN A 282 10.60 7.19 33.00
C GLN A 282 11.40 8.22 32.19
N VAL A 283 10.89 9.45 32.05
CA VAL A 283 11.56 10.55 31.34
C VAL A 283 11.99 11.63 32.33
N PRO A 284 13.25 11.59 32.81
CA PRO A 284 13.70 12.53 33.83
C PRO A 284 13.85 13.97 33.33
N SER A 285 13.85 14.22 32.02
CA SER A 285 13.95 15.57 31.46
C SER A 285 13.50 15.65 29.99
N GLY A 286 13.19 16.86 29.50
CA GLY A 286 12.90 17.09 28.08
C GLY A 286 14.06 16.73 27.14
N CYS A 287 15.32 16.77 27.62
CA CYS A 287 16.47 16.29 26.85
C CYS A 287 16.43 14.77 26.66
N ALA A 288 16.05 14.02 27.70
CA ALA A 288 15.86 12.57 27.61
C ALA A 288 14.72 12.21 26.63
N LEU A 289 13.62 12.98 26.63
CA LEU A 289 12.54 12.80 25.65
C LEU A 289 13.03 13.01 24.22
N LYS A 290 13.80 14.09 23.99
CA LYS A 290 14.33 14.42 22.65
C LYS A 290 15.27 13.33 22.14
N LEU A 291 16.11 12.76 23.00
CA LEU A 291 16.97 11.61 22.64
C LEU A 291 16.13 10.37 22.31
N ALA A 292 15.06 10.11 23.07
CA ALA A 292 14.14 8.99 22.80
C ALA A 292 13.34 9.15 21.49
N LEU A 293 13.15 10.38 21.01
CA LEU A 293 12.54 10.68 19.71
C LEU A 293 13.54 10.70 18.55
N GLY A 294 14.85 10.62 18.81
CA GLY A 294 15.91 10.69 17.79
C GLY A 294 15.72 9.75 16.59
N PRO A 295 15.40 8.45 16.79
CA PRO A 295 15.13 7.54 15.68
C PRO A 295 13.93 7.95 14.82
N LEU A 296 12.87 8.50 15.44
CA LEU A 296 11.69 9.00 14.74
C LEU A 296 12.02 10.26 13.94
N ASP A 297 12.80 11.19 14.52
CA ASP A 297 13.26 12.40 13.82
C ASP A 297 14.14 12.04 12.62
N ALA A 298 15.01 11.04 12.74
CA ALA A 298 15.83 10.54 11.63
C ALA A 298 14.97 9.92 10.51
N LEU A 299 13.93 9.16 10.88
CA LEU A 299 12.98 8.61 9.92
C LEU A 299 12.23 9.73 9.19
N VAL A 300 11.68 10.71 9.92
CA VAL A 300 10.99 11.87 9.33
C VAL A 300 11.94 12.70 8.47
N GLY A 301 13.18 12.89 8.90
CA GLY A 301 14.22 13.58 8.14
C GLY A 301 14.48 12.90 6.80
N SER A 302 14.70 11.58 6.79
CA SER A 302 14.95 10.83 5.55
C SER A 302 13.75 10.85 4.60
N MET A 303 12.53 10.82 5.12
CA MET A 303 11.30 10.99 4.33
C MET A 303 11.21 12.39 3.71
N ARG A 304 11.60 13.45 4.43
CA ARG A 304 11.51 14.82 3.92
C ARG A 304 12.54 15.15 2.84
N LEU A 305 13.66 14.45 2.77
CA LEU A 305 14.71 14.68 1.77
C LEU A 305 14.23 14.62 0.31
N PRO A 306 13.59 13.53 -0.16
CA PRO A 306 13.07 13.48 -1.53
C PRO A 306 12.03 14.58 -1.79
N ARG A 307 11.18 14.87 -0.79
CA ARG A 307 10.13 15.90 -0.89
C ARG A 307 10.69 17.32 -1.01
N GLY A 308 11.77 17.63 -0.30
CA GLY A 308 12.43 18.94 -0.36
C GLY A 308 13.01 19.24 -1.74
N ALA A 309 13.57 18.21 -2.40
CA ALA A 309 14.09 18.33 -3.76
C ALA A 309 12.96 18.53 -4.77
N SER A 310 11.87 17.76 -4.69
CA SER A 310 10.73 17.87 -5.62
C SER A 310 9.96 19.19 -5.49
N ILE A 311 9.88 19.78 -4.29
CA ILE A 311 9.12 21.01 -4.05
C ILE A 311 9.93 22.27 -4.43
N SER A 312 11.27 22.23 -4.37
CA SER A 312 12.10 23.41 -4.63
C SER A 312 12.22 23.81 -6.11
N CYS A 313 11.74 22.98 -7.02
CA CYS A 313 11.82 23.19 -8.47
C CYS A 313 10.47 23.46 -9.14
N CYS A 314 9.37 23.53 -8.38
CA CYS A 314 8.04 23.95 -8.84
C CYS A 314 7.77 25.44 -8.50
#